data_AF-A0A4V1LTN9-F1
#
_entry.id   AF-A0A4V1LTN9-F1
#
_cell.length_a   1.000
_cell.length_b   1.000
_cell.length_c   1.000
_cell.angle_alpha   90.00
_cell.angle_beta   90.00
_cell.angle_gamma   90.00
#
_symmetry.space_group_name_H-M   'P 1'
#
loop_
_entity.id
_entity.type
_entity.pdbx_description
1 polymer ?
#
loop_
_entity_poly.entity_id
_entity_poly.type
_entity_poly.pdbx_seq_one_letter_code
_entity_poly.pdbx_strand_id
1 'polypeptide(L)'
;MNKLEAIVTKIKSKQSLNLVSFSFNTNTLTMISLDLDEKVKEDKKVLLSIKPTNITLAKNFEGLLSSSNKLLGKISNLEIGELLSSVICDVNGTLIEAVITTNSLEKMNLFLNEDIVLLFKASDLAIMEISND
;
A
#
# COMPACT_ATOMS: atom_id res chain seq x y z
N MET A 1 6.24 1.24 9.67
CA MET A 1 6.11 1.53 8.22
C MET A 1 6.01 0.20 7.51
N ASN A 2 5.05 0.05 6.61
CA ASN A 2 4.94 -1.13 5.76
C ASN A 2 6.05 -1.11 4.73
N LYS A 3 6.62 -2.28 4.44
CA LYS A 3 7.69 -2.47 3.45
C LYS A 3 7.22 -3.47 2.42
N LEU A 4 7.27 -3.11 1.14
CA LEU A 4 6.76 -3.92 0.04
C LEU A 4 7.87 -4.13 -0.99
N GLU A 5 8.34 -5.36 -1.13
CA GLU A 5 9.31 -5.71 -2.17
C GLU A 5 8.63 -5.69 -3.54
N ALA A 6 9.18 -4.91 -4.47
CA ALA A 6 8.56 -4.72 -5.77
C ALA A 6 9.60 -4.58 -6.89
N ILE A 7 9.15 -4.72 -8.13
CA ILE A 7 9.95 -4.49 -9.32
C ILE A 7 9.35 -3.33 -10.09
N VAL A 8 10.17 -2.36 -10.50
CA VAL A 8 9.75 -1.25 -11.36
C VAL A 8 9.34 -1.83 -12.72
N THR A 9 8.11 -1.59 -13.14
CA THR A 9 7.59 -2.10 -14.42
C THR A 9 7.43 -1.04 -15.48
N LYS A 10 7.23 0.22 -15.07
CA LYS A 10 7.04 1.33 -16.01
C LYS A 10 7.34 2.66 -15.37
N ILE A 11 8.00 3.55 -16.11
CA ILE A 11 8.21 4.94 -15.71
C ILE A 11 7.59 5.87 -16.77
N LYS A 12 6.72 6.77 -16.34
CA LYS A 12 6.22 7.88 -17.17
C LYS A 12 6.64 9.20 -16.55
N SER A 13 7.43 9.98 -17.29
CA SER A 13 7.93 11.28 -16.81
C SER A 13 7.41 12.42 -17.67
N LYS A 14 7.05 13.53 -17.04
CA LYS A 14 6.71 14.80 -17.70
C LYS A 14 7.21 15.96 -16.84
N GLN A 15 8.18 16.71 -17.34
CA GLN A 15 8.94 17.68 -16.54
C GLN A 15 9.56 16.99 -15.32
N SER A 16 9.39 17.53 -14.11
CA SER A 16 9.85 16.89 -12.87
C SER A 16 8.91 15.75 -12.42
N LEU A 17 7.66 15.71 -12.88
CA LEU A 17 6.71 14.73 -12.37
C LEU A 17 6.95 13.34 -12.97
N ASN A 18 7.06 12.33 -12.09
CA ASN A 18 7.23 10.93 -12.42
C ASN A 18 6.03 10.13 -11.89
N LEU A 19 5.45 9.31 -12.76
CA LEU A 19 4.48 8.28 -12.40
C LEU A 19 5.15 6.92 -12.62
N VAL A 20 5.40 6.19 -11.53
CA VAL A 20 6.12 4.93 -11.54
C VAL A 20 5.16 3.80 -11.21
N SER A 21 5.16 2.74 -12.02
CA SER A 21 4.40 1.52 -11.78
C SER A 21 5.33 0.41 -11.31
N PHE A 22 4.83 -0.44 -10.41
CA PHE A 22 5.58 -1.56 -9.85
C PHE A 22 4.76 -2.84 -9.87
N SER A 23 5.42 -3.97 -10.06
CA SER A 23 4.88 -5.29 -9.78
C SER A 23 5.11 -5.63 -8.30
N PHE A 24 4.04 -5.96 -7.58
CA PHE A 24 4.06 -6.41 -6.19
C PHE A 24 3.15 -7.64 -6.04
N ASN A 25 3.75 -8.82 -5.85
CA ASN A 25 3.04 -10.10 -5.94
C ASN A 25 2.24 -10.18 -7.25
N THR A 26 0.93 -10.42 -7.18
CA THR A 26 0.01 -10.43 -8.33
C THR A 26 -0.65 -9.06 -8.58
N ASN A 27 -0.22 -8.01 -7.87
CA ASN A 27 -0.82 -6.68 -7.93
C ASN A 27 0.11 -5.69 -8.61
N THR A 28 -0.48 -4.61 -9.14
CA THR A 28 0.25 -3.44 -9.62
C THR A 28 0.13 -2.31 -8.61
N LEU A 29 1.25 -1.70 -8.25
CA LEU A 29 1.31 -0.49 -7.44
C LEU A 29 1.75 0.70 -8.30
N THR A 30 1.35 1.89 -7.90
CA THR A 30 1.69 3.16 -8.54
C THR A 30 2.18 4.16 -7.50
N MET A 31 3.26 4.85 -7.81
CA MET A 31 3.83 5.97 -7.06
C MET A 31 3.89 7.22 -7.93
N ILE A 32 3.72 8.39 -7.30
CA ILE A 32 4.06 9.69 -7.91
C ILE A 32 5.28 10.26 -7.18
N SER A 33 6.25 10.79 -7.93
CA SER A 33 7.39 11.52 -7.37
C SER A 33 7.72 12.77 -8.18
N LEU A 34 8.24 13.81 -7.52
CA LEU A 34 8.75 15.03 -8.17
C LEU A 34 10.21 14.90 -8.62
N ASP A 35 10.98 14.00 -8.01
CA ASP A 35 12.34 13.70 -8.40
C ASP A 35 12.51 12.19 -8.29
N LEU A 36 13.10 11.58 -9.31
CA LEU A 36 13.33 10.14 -9.33
C LEU A 36 14.83 9.90 -9.43
N ASP A 37 15.37 9.13 -8.49
CA ASP A 37 16.78 8.74 -8.52
C ASP A 37 17.08 8.04 -9.85
N GLU A 38 18.18 8.42 -10.51
CA GLU A 38 18.58 7.92 -11.83
C GLU A 38 18.82 6.39 -11.85
N LYS A 39 19.02 5.78 -10.68
CA LYS A 39 19.15 4.32 -10.52
C LYS A 39 17.81 3.60 -10.62
N VAL A 40 16.69 4.29 -10.47
CA VAL A 40 15.34 3.71 -10.64
C VAL A 40 15.08 3.56 -12.13
N LYS A 41 15.15 2.31 -12.61
CA LYS A 41 14.90 1.93 -14.00
C LYS A 41 13.92 0.77 -14.05
N GLU A 42 13.30 0.56 -15.20
CA GLU A 42 12.49 -0.65 -15.43
C GLU A 42 13.31 -1.92 -15.13
N ASP A 43 12.61 -2.95 -14.65
CA ASP A 43 13.15 -4.22 -14.13
C ASP A 43 14.01 -4.11 -12.86
N LYS A 44 14.22 -2.92 -12.31
CA LYS A 44 14.95 -2.75 -11.06
C LYS A 44 14.10 -3.17 -9.87
N LYS A 45 14.68 -3.99 -8.98
CA LYS A 45 14.10 -4.31 -7.68
C LYS A 45 14.22 -3.13 -6.73
N VAL A 46 13.13 -2.84 -6.02
CA VAL A 46 13.04 -1.76 -5.04
C VAL A 46 12.28 -2.24 -3.81
N LEU A 47 12.57 -1.62 -2.68
CA LEU A 47 11.78 -1.74 -1.47
C LEU A 47 10.92 -0.50 -1.34
N LEU A 48 9.61 -0.66 -1.46
CA LEU A 48 8.65 0.42 -1.28
C LEU A 48 8.29 0.55 0.19
N SER A 49 7.87 1.75 0.59
CA SER A 49 7.34 2.03 1.92
C SER A 49 6.04 2.79 1.86
N ILE A 50 5.15 2.48 2.81
CA ILE A 50 3.94 3.25 3.08
C ILE A 50 3.66 3.31 4.59
N LYS A 51 3.21 4.47 5.05
CA LYS A 51 2.80 4.66 6.44
C LYS A 51 1.47 3.94 6.71
N PRO A 52 1.34 3.19 7.82
CA PRO A 52 0.08 2.54 8.19
C PRO A 52 -1.13 3.49 8.27
N THR A 53 -0.89 4.74 8.68
CA THR A 53 -1.91 5.80 8.76
C THR A 53 -2.40 6.32 7.41
N ASN A 54 -1.71 5.98 6.31
CA ASN A 54 -2.08 6.41 4.95
C ASN A 54 -2.81 5.29 4.20
N ILE A 55 -3.17 4.20 4.88
CA ILE A 55 -3.94 3.10 4.33
C ILE A 55 -5.38 3.20 4.82
N THR A 56 -6.31 3.30 3.88
CA THR A 56 -7.75 3.22 4.14
C THR A 56 -8.20 1.78 3.96
N LEU A 57 -8.98 1.27 4.92
CA LEU A 57 -9.63 -0.02 4.81
C LEU A 57 -11.04 0.14 4.26
N ALA A 58 -11.45 -0.75 3.37
CA ALA A 58 -12.80 -0.81 2.85
C ALA A 58 -13.32 -2.25 2.89
N LYS A 59 -14.46 -2.43 3.57
CA LYS A 59 -15.19 -3.69 3.68
C LYS A 59 -16.27 -3.72 2.62
N ASN A 60 -16.42 -4.86 1.93
CA ASN A 60 -17.40 -5.07 0.86
C ASN A 60 -17.40 -3.94 -0.19
N PHE A 61 -16.21 -3.49 -0.60
CA PHE A 61 -16.09 -2.34 -1.48
C PHE A 61 -16.55 -2.66 -2.91
N GLU A 62 -17.53 -1.87 -3.40
CA GLU A 62 -17.99 -1.86 -4.78
C GLU A 62 -17.88 -0.45 -5.38
N GLY A 63 -17.56 -0.36 -6.67
CA GLY A 63 -17.48 0.90 -7.42
C GLY A 63 -16.06 1.31 -7.82
N LEU A 64 -15.90 2.57 -8.22
CA LEU A 64 -14.66 3.17 -8.69
C LEU A 64 -14.13 4.20 -7.69
N LEU A 65 -12.82 4.27 -7.52
CA LEU A 65 -12.13 5.23 -6.66
C LEU A 65 -11.01 5.92 -7.41
N SER A 66 -10.64 7.11 -6.95
CA SER A 66 -9.44 7.81 -7.41
C SER A 66 -8.15 7.32 -6.75
N SER A 67 -8.22 6.48 -5.71
CA SER A 67 -7.04 5.83 -5.13
C SER A 67 -6.36 4.93 -6.15
N SER A 68 -5.07 5.18 -6.37
CA SER A 68 -4.29 4.48 -7.39
C SER A 68 -3.93 3.06 -7.00
N ASN A 69 -3.88 2.77 -5.70
CA ASN A 69 -3.48 1.47 -5.18
C ASN A 69 -4.64 0.82 -4.45
N LYS A 70 -4.93 -0.42 -4.83
CA LYS A 70 -5.95 -1.28 -4.24
C LYS A 70 -5.35 -2.68 -4.07
N LEU A 71 -5.33 -3.16 -2.84
CA LEU A 71 -4.89 -4.51 -2.50
C LEU A 71 -6.04 -5.24 -1.81
N LEU A 72 -6.27 -6.50 -2.18
CA LEU A 72 -7.14 -7.39 -1.41
C LEU A 72 -6.28 -8.15 -0.42
N GLY A 73 -6.68 -8.15 0.85
CA GLY A 73 -6.01 -8.90 1.90
C GLY A 73 -7.00 -9.57 2.83
N LYS A 74 -6.48 -10.39 3.74
CA LYS A 74 -7.23 -11.04 4.81
C LYS A 74 -6.73 -10.53 6.16
N ILE A 75 -7.63 -10.14 7.06
CA ILE A 75 -7.26 -9.68 8.40
C ILE A 75 -6.63 -10.85 9.18
N SER A 76 -5.36 -10.69 9.56
CA SER A 76 -4.59 -11.72 10.26
C SER A 76 -4.35 -11.38 11.74
N ASN A 77 -4.37 -10.09 12.12
CA ASN A 77 -4.32 -9.66 13.51
C ASN A 77 -5.04 -8.31 13.72
N LEU A 78 -5.53 -8.08 14.94
CA LEU A 78 -6.16 -6.84 15.39
C LEU A 78 -5.59 -6.45 16.75
N GLU A 79 -5.03 -5.24 16.84
CA GLU A 79 -4.61 -4.64 18.10
C GLU A 79 -5.52 -3.44 18.40
N ILE A 80 -6.45 -3.62 19.33
CA ILE A 80 -7.50 -2.65 19.63
C ILE A 80 -7.04 -1.74 20.76
N GLY A 81 -6.77 -0.48 20.43
CA GLY A 81 -6.49 0.58 21.41
C GLY A 81 -7.73 1.44 21.68
N GLU A 82 -7.59 2.41 22.59
CA GLU A 82 -8.69 3.30 22.99
C GLU A 82 -9.14 4.24 21.85
N LEU A 83 -8.19 4.90 21.17
CA LEU A 83 -8.48 5.87 20.10
C LEU A 83 -8.16 5.32 18.71
N LEU A 84 -7.05 4.59 18.61
CA LEU A 84 -6.54 4.02 17.38
C LEU A 84 -6.41 2.51 17.54
N SER A 85 -6.66 1.80 16.46
CA SER A 85 -6.48 0.35 16.36
C SER A 85 -5.56 0.03 15.18
N SER A 86 -4.70 -0.95 15.38
CA SER A 86 -3.88 -1.52 14.31
C SER A 86 -4.58 -2.75 13.73
N VAL A 87 -4.69 -2.78 12.40
CA VAL A 87 -5.27 -3.87 11.63
C VAL A 87 -4.19 -4.42 10.72
N ILE A 88 -3.74 -5.64 11.00
CA ILE A 88 -2.72 -6.31 10.20
C ILE A 88 -3.43 -7.23 9.22
N CYS A 89 -3.11 -7.05 7.94
CA CYS A 89 -3.69 -7.80 6.84
C CYS A 89 -2.59 -8.60 6.13
N ASP A 90 -2.86 -9.86 5.82
CA ASP A 90 -2.06 -10.64 4.89
C ASP A 90 -2.50 -10.35 3.45
N VAL A 91 -1.57 -9.85 2.64
CA VAL A 91 -1.71 -9.66 1.19
C VAL A 91 -0.70 -10.56 0.50
N ASN A 92 -1.15 -11.75 0.08
CA ASN A 92 -0.35 -12.75 -0.64
C ASN A 92 0.99 -13.10 0.06
N GLY A 93 0.95 -13.30 1.37
CA GLY A 93 2.12 -13.61 2.21
C GLY A 93 2.86 -12.37 2.74
N THR A 94 2.45 -11.16 2.36
CA THR A 94 3.01 -9.91 2.88
C THR A 94 2.10 -9.31 3.94
N LEU A 95 2.59 -9.13 5.16
CA LEU A 95 1.85 -8.47 6.24
C LEU A 95 1.88 -6.95 6.05
N ILE A 96 0.70 -6.34 5.99
CA ILE A 96 0.51 -4.89 5.85
C ILE A 96 -0.35 -4.40 7.02
N GLU A 97 0.19 -3.44 7.75
CA GLU A 97 -0.48 -2.77 8.85
C GLU A 97 -1.25 -1.54 8.36
N ALA A 98 -2.52 -1.42 8.75
CA ALA A 98 -3.30 -0.19 8.65
C ALA A 98 -3.65 0.31 10.05
N VAL A 99 -3.44 1.60 10.32
CA VAL A 99 -3.85 2.23 11.58
C VAL A 99 -5.09 3.06 11.31
N ILE A 100 -6.20 2.68 11.94
CA ILE A 100 -7.51 3.35 11.82
C ILE A 100 -8.01 3.79 13.20
N THR A 101 -9.05 4.60 13.25
CA THR A 101 -9.71 4.90 14.53
C THR A 101 -10.44 3.67 15.05
N THR A 102 -10.43 3.46 16.36
CA THR A 102 -11.16 2.35 17.00
C THR A 102 -12.65 2.41 16.66
N ASN A 103 -13.24 3.62 16.63
CA ASN A 103 -14.61 3.82 16.17
C ASN A 103 -14.86 3.34 14.73
N SER A 104 -13.88 3.47 13.82
CA SER A 104 -14.01 2.93 12.45
C SER A 104 -13.97 1.42 12.44
N LEU A 105 -13.08 0.80 13.21
CA LEU A 105 -12.99 -0.65 13.37
C LEU A 105 -14.33 -1.23 13.86
N GLU A 106 -14.88 -0.64 14.93
CA GLU A 106 -16.16 -1.04 15.53
C GLU A 106 -17.33 -0.82 14.57
N LYS A 107 -17.42 0.35 13.93
CA LYS A 107 -18.47 0.66 12.95
C LYS A 107 -18.46 -0.29 11.74
N MET A 108 -17.27 -0.68 11.29
CA MET A 108 -17.10 -1.64 10.19
C MET A 108 -17.28 -3.10 10.65
N ASN A 109 -17.32 -3.34 11.97
CA ASN A 109 -17.40 -4.64 12.59
C ASN A 109 -16.36 -5.60 11.99
N LEU A 110 -15.09 -5.20 12.02
CA LEU A 110 -13.97 -5.98 11.49
C LEU A 110 -13.57 -7.11 12.45
N PHE A 111 -13.30 -8.30 11.91
CA PHE A 111 -12.85 -9.46 12.69
C PHE A 111 -11.79 -10.27 11.94
N LEU A 112 -11.10 -11.15 12.67
CA LEU A 112 -10.05 -12.00 12.11
C LEU A 112 -10.57 -12.89 10.97
N ASN A 113 -9.69 -13.18 10.01
CA ASN A 113 -9.94 -14.00 8.82
C ASN A 113 -10.92 -13.42 7.78
N GLU A 114 -11.41 -12.19 8.00
CA GLU A 114 -12.25 -11.47 7.05
C GLU A 114 -11.43 -10.90 5.88
N ASP A 115 -12.01 -10.90 4.69
CA ASP A 115 -11.42 -10.23 3.51
C ASP A 115 -11.67 -8.72 3.58
N ILE A 116 -10.62 -7.95 3.29
CA ILE A 116 -10.65 -6.49 3.38
C ILE A 116 -9.85 -5.88 2.21
N VAL A 117 -10.32 -4.74 1.72
CA VAL A 117 -9.59 -3.98 0.70
C VAL A 117 -8.74 -2.91 1.38
N LEU A 118 -7.44 -2.90 1.09
CA LEU A 118 -6.51 -1.85 1.47
C LEU A 118 -6.37 -0.86 0.32
N LEU A 119 -6.55 0.42 0.59
CA LEU A 119 -6.53 1.50 -0.39
C LEU A 119 -5.55 2.59 0.02
N PHE A 120 -4.74 3.07 -0.91
CA PHE A 120 -3.86 4.22 -0.67
C PHE A 120 -3.57 4.95 -1.98
N LYS A 121 -3.18 6.24 -1.88
CA LYS A 121 -2.88 7.05 -3.07
C LYS A 121 -1.46 6.80 -3.54
N ALA A 122 -1.20 7.07 -4.81
CA ALA A 122 0.16 7.00 -5.36
C ALA A 122 1.12 8.01 -4.70
N SER A 123 0.61 9.09 -4.11
CA SER A 123 1.41 10.08 -3.37
C SER A 123 1.84 9.62 -1.97
N ASP A 124 1.27 8.52 -1.46
CA ASP A 124 1.57 7.99 -0.12
C ASP A 124 2.59 6.84 -0.13
N LEU A 125 2.92 6.35 -1.33
CA LEU A 125 3.91 5.32 -1.56
C LEU A 125 5.26 5.97 -1.86
N ALA A 126 6.35 5.42 -1.34
CA ALA A 126 7.71 5.92 -1.60
C ALA A 126 8.68 4.76 -1.85
N ILE A 127 9.71 4.97 -2.66
CA ILE A 127 10.86 4.07 -2.73
C ILE A 127 11.73 4.33 -1.49
N MET A 128 11.93 3.31 -0.67
CA MET A 128 12.79 3.36 0.51
C MET A 128 14.22 2.94 0.18
N GLU A 129 14.37 1.87 -0.60
CA GLU A 129 15.67 1.34 -1.02
C GLU A 129 15.61 0.87 -2.48
N ILE A 130 16.72 1.00 -3.19
CA ILE A 130 16.91 0.47 -4.54
C ILE A 130 17.89 -0.69 -4.40
N SER A 131 17.58 -1.87 -4.95
CA SER A 131 18.49 -3.01 -4.86
C SER A 131 19.84 -2.68 -5.51
N ASN A 132 20.94 -3.16 -4.93
CA ASN A 132 22.29 -2.96 -5.47
C ASN A 132 22.66 -3.98 -6.57
N ASP A 133 21.80 -4.96 -6.84
CA ASP A 133 22.03 -6.03 -7.82
C ASP A 133 22.16 -5.53 -9.26
#